data_AF-A0A1Z8UCH1-F1
#
_entry.id   AF-A0A1Z8UCH1-F1
#
_cell.length_a   1.000
_cell.length_b   1.000
_cell.length_c   1.000
_cell.angle_alpha   90.00
_cell.angle_beta   90.00
_cell.angle_gamma   90.00
#
_symmetry.space_group_name_H-M   'P 1'
#
loop_
_entity.id
_entity.type
_entity.pdbx_description
1 polymer ?
#
loop_
_entity_poly.entity_id
_entity_poly.type
_entity_poly.pdbx_seq_one_letter_code
_entity_poly.pdbx_strand_id
1 'polypeptide(L)'
;MEAIKKLRDKGIFNSQSIVESMIQKNWFGEPVIKRSLLRVKQVNDDNCICEELGEADGKAHKIRYINILTVDGQEPNELAAVYGLGPKTARFKRKYTE
;
A
#
# COMPACT_ATOMS: atom_id res chain seq x y z
N MET A 1 4.42 1.51 -12.49
CA MET A 1 3.71 1.28 -11.22
C MET A 1 2.26 0.88 -11.48
N GLU A 2 2.07 -0.14 -12.32
CA GLU A 2 0.75 -0.52 -12.84
C GLU A 2 -0.05 -1.37 -11.87
N ALA A 3 0.62 -2.08 -10.95
CA ALA A 3 -0.04 -2.96 -9.99
C ALA A 3 -1.03 -2.21 -9.10
N ILE A 4 -0.65 -1.04 -8.57
CA ILE A 4 -1.53 -0.27 -7.67
C ILE A 4 -2.70 0.36 -8.43
N LYS A 5 -2.47 0.86 -9.66
CA LYS A 5 -3.56 1.34 -10.52
C LYS A 5 -4.56 0.22 -10.87
N LYS A 6 -4.06 -0.99 -11.16
CA LYS A 6 -4.88 -2.18 -11.42
C LYS A 6 -5.66 -2.66 -10.18
N LEU A 7 -5.05 -2.58 -8.99
CA LEU A 7 -5.71 -2.91 -7.72
C LEU A 7 -6.84 -1.91 -7.38
N ARG A 8 -6.65 -0.63 -7.71
CA ARG A 8 -7.70 0.40 -7.60
C ARG A 8 -8.85 0.15 -8.57
N ASP A 9 -8.54 -0.14 -9.83
CA ASP A 9 -9.54 -0.34 -10.90
C ASP A 9 -10.51 -1.49 -10.57
N LYS A 10 -10.00 -2.55 -9.92
CA LYS A 10 -10.84 -3.65 -9.41
C LYS A 10 -11.48 -3.42 -8.04
N GLY A 11 -11.32 -2.24 -7.42
CA GLY A 11 -11.90 -1.91 -6.12
C GLY A 11 -11.30 -2.67 -4.93
N ILE A 12 -10.15 -3.32 -5.12
CA ILE A 12 -9.42 -4.05 -4.07
C ILE A 12 -8.72 -3.05 -3.14
N PHE A 13 -8.18 -2.00 -3.74
CA PHE A 13 -7.63 -0.86 -3.01
C PHE A 13 -8.76 0.13 -2.71
N ASN A 14 -9.29 0.08 -1.49
CA ASN A 14 -10.45 0.86 -1.06
C ASN A 14 -10.13 1.73 0.17
N SER A 15 -11.09 2.53 0.61
CA SER A 15 -11.00 3.38 1.82
C SER A 15 -10.94 2.63 3.15
N GLN A 16 -10.73 1.31 3.12
CA GLN A 16 -10.48 0.49 4.30
C GLN A 16 -9.16 -0.27 4.23
N SER A 17 -8.47 -0.24 3.08
CA SER A 17 -7.16 -0.87 2.93
C SER A 17 -6.13 -0.23 3.86
N ILE A 18 -5.29 -1.07 4.45
CA ILE A 18 -4.14 -0.63 5.26
C ILE A 18 -2.91 -0.65 4.36
N VAL A 19 -2.12 0.41 4.42
CA VAL A 19 -0.88 0.54 3.66
C VAL A 19 0.27 0.83 4.60
N GLU A 20 1.43 0.25 4.34
CA GLU A 20 2.66 0.64 5.01
C GLU A 20 3.45 1.57 4.09
N SER A 21 3.87 2.68 4.66
CA SER A 21 4.72 3.64 3.97
C SER A 21 5.77 4.19 4.93
N MET A 22 6.88 4.62 4.35
CA MET A 22 7.89 5.39 5.07
C MET A 22 7.43 6.84 5.13
N ILE A 23 7.11 7.30 6.33
CA ILE A 23 6.81 8.70 6.60
C ILE A 23 7.95 9.31 7.40
N GLN A 24 8.27 10.54 7.05
CA GLN A 24 9.25 11.34 7.77
C GLN A 24 8.53 12.05 8.91
N LYS A 25 8.90 11.70 10.15
CA LYS A 25 8.43 12.39 11.35
C LYS A 25 9.54 13.24 11.90
N ASN A 26 9.17 14.39 12.44
CA ASN A 26 10.12 15.22 13.15
C ASN A 26 10.14 14.73 14.60
N TRP A 27 11.24 14.12 15.03
CA TRP A 27 11.42 13.64 16.38
C TRP A 27 12.54 14.45 17.04
N PHE A 28 12.17 15.23 18.06
CA PHE A 28 13.12 16.08 18.80
C PHE A 28 13.98 17.02 17.93
N GLY A 29 13.41 17.51 16.82
CA GLY A 29 14.10 18.41 15.89
C GLY A 29 14.86 17.72 14.75
N GLU A 30 14.95 16.40 14.76
CA GLU A 30 15.55 15.62 13.68
C GLU A 30 14.49 14.86 12.86
N PRO A 31 14.60 14.87 11.52
CA PRO A 31 13.72 14.10 10.67
C PRO A 31 14.07 12.61 10.72
N VAL A 32 13.24 11.81 11.38
CA VAL A 32 13.37 10.36 11.44
C VAL A 32 12.40 9.72 10.45
N ILE A 33 12.92 8.86 9.57
CA ILE A 33 12.09 8.06 8.67
C ILE A 33 11.58 6.85 9.45
N LYS A 34 10.27 6.80 9.68
CA LYS A 34 9.62 5.68 10.36
C LYS A 34 8.68 4.96 9.40
N ARG A 35 8.69 3.62 9.48
CA ARG A 35 7.64 2.80 8.86
C ARG A 35 6.38 2.94 9.71
N SER A 36 5.31 3.41 9.07
CA SER A 36 4.01 3.52 9.70
C SER A 36 2.94 2.78 8.92
N LEU A 37 1.99 2.24 9.68
CA LEU A 37 0.75 1.66 9.18
C LEU A 37 -0.25 2.79 9.02
N LEU A 38 -0.75 2.99 7.80
CA LEU A 38 -1.70 4.04 7.49
C LEU A 38 -2.95 3.42 6.86
N ARG A 39 -4.12 3.85 7.32
CA ARG A 39 -5.40 3.48 6.75
C ARG A 39 -5.76 4.43 5.63
N VAL A 40 -6.05 3.91 4.45
CA VAL A 40 -6.49 4.71 3.32
C VAL A 40 -7.87 5.28 3.61
N LYS A 41 -8.05 6.61 3.55
CA LYS A 41 -9.37 7.26 3.62
C LYS A 41 -9.89 7.61 2.23
N GLN A 42 -9.02 8.11 1.35
CA GLN A 42 -9.39 8.52 0.01
C GLN A 42 -8.38 8.03 -1.01
N VAL A 43 -8.89 7.57 -2.16
CA VAL A 43 -8.10 7.01 -3.24
C VAL A 43 -8.22 7.91 -4.47
N ASN A 44 -7.13 8.59 -4.85
CA ASN A 44 -7.05 9.38 -6.08
C ASN A 44 -6.26 8.64 -7.16
N ASP A 45 -6.08 9.26 -8.32
CA ASP A 45 -5.46 8.62 -9.49
C ASP A 45 -3.98 8.29 -9.33
N ASP A 46 -3.23 9.17 -8.68
CA ASP A 46 -1.78 9.02 -8.49
C ASP A 46 -1.35 9.07 -7.00
N ASN A 47 -2.31 9.30 -6.11
CA ASN A 47 -2.07 9.38 -4.67
C ASN A 47 -3.24 8.81 -3.87
N CYS A 48 -2.97 8.40 -2.65
CA CYS A 48 -3.97 8.09 -1.65
C CYS A 48 -3.79 9.02 -0.44
N ILE A 49 -4.89 9.38 0.19
CA ILE A 49 -4.90 10.07 1.48
C ILE A 49 -5.05 8.99 2.53
N CYS A 50 -4.03 8.83 3.37
CA CYS A 50 -4.01 7.83 4.41
C CYS A 50 -3.89 8.48 5.78
N GLU A 51 -4.64 7.98 6.74
CA GLU A 51 -4.59 8.39 8.14
C GLU A 51 -3.75 7.38 8.92
N GLU A 52 -2.82 7.84 9.75
CA GLU A 52 -1.99 6.90 10.51
C GLU A 52 -2.82 6.14 11.55
N LEU A 53 -2.68 4.81 11.55
CA LEU A 53 -3.42 3.93 12.44
C LEU A 53 -2.64 3.79 13.76
N GLY A 54 -3.14 4.46 14.81
CA GLY A 54 -2.52 4.48 16.14
C GLY A 54 -1.99 5.84 16.59
N GLU A 55 -2.07 6.88 15.74
CA GLU A 55 -1.76 8.25 16.13
C GLU A 55 -3.04 9.00 16.55
N ALA A 56 -3.03 9.56 17.77
CA ALA A 56 -4.17 10.28 18.33
C ALA A 56 -4.51 11.58 17.57
N ASP A 57 -3.58 12.07 16.75
CA ASP A 57 -3.68 13.34 16.02
C ASP A 57 -4.58 13.25 14.78
N GLY A 58 -4.96 12.02 14.33
CA GLY A 58 -5.81 11.83 13.16
C GLY A 58 -5.22 12.42 11.87
N LYS A 59 -3.88 12.49 11.80
CA LYS A 59 -3.18 13.23 10.75
C LYS A 59 -3.27 12.49 9.42
N ALA A 60 -3.90 13.12 8.45
CA ALA A 60 -4.02 12.61 7.10
C ALA A 60 -2.76 12.98 6.28
N HIS A 61 -2.09 11.96 5.75
CA HIS A 61 -0.92 12.10 4.90
C HIS A 61 -1.28 11.78 3.45
N LYS A 62 -0.92 12.70 2.55
CA LYS A 62 -1.00 12.45 1.11
C LYS A 62 0.22 11.63 0.69
N ILE A 63 -0.01 10.37 0.36
CA ILE A 63 1.03 9.41 -0.01
C ILE A 63 0.86 9.07 -1.49
N ARG A 64 1.94 9.22 -2.25
CA ARG A 64 1.99 8.77 -3.64
C ARG A 64 2.16 7.26 -3.66
N TYR A 65 1.58 6.60 -4.65
CA TYR A 65 1.67 5.14 -4.79
C TYR A 65 3.12 4.61 -4.84
N ILE A 66 4.07 5.44 -5.27
CA ILE A 66 5.50 5.11 -5.31
C ILE A 66 6.15 4.91 -3.95
N ASN A 67 5.58 5.51 -2.91
CA ASN A 67 6.12 5.45 -1.56
C ASN A 67 5.44 4.34 -0.72
N ILE A 68 4.49 3.59 -1.29
CA ILE A 68 3.83 2.48 -0.60
C ILE A 68 4.73 1.26 -0.70
N LEU A 69 5.10 0.68 0.44
CA LEU A 69 5.88 -0.55 0.49
C LEU A 69 4.98 -1.77 0.36
N THR A 70 3.98 -1.87 1.23
CA THR A 70 3.05 -2.99 1.31
C THR A 70 1.62 -2.49 1.44
N VAL A 71 0.69 -3.29 0.93
CA VAL A 71 -0.76 -3.11 1.04
C VAL A 71 -1.32 -4.35 1.72
N ASP A 72 -2.03 -4.19 2.83
CA ASP A 72 -2.64 -5.27 3.61
C ASP A 72 -1.62 -6.36 4.04
N GLY A 73 -0.37 -5.93 4.30
CA GLY A 73 0.74 -6.83 4.67
C GLY A 73 1.32 -7.64 3.50
N GLN A 74 0.92 -7.35 2.26
CA GLN A 74 1.49 -7.97 1.06
C GLN A 74 2.13 -6.93 0.14
N GLU A 75 3.15 -7.34 -0.62
CA GLU A 75 3.68 -6.49 -1.68
C GLU A 75 2.60 -6.28 -2.76
N PRO A 76 2.45 -5.05 -3.30
CA PRO A 76 1.40 -4.74 -4.28
C PRO A 76 1.49 -5.61 -5.54
N ASN A 77 2.67 -6.13 -5.88
CA ASN A 77 2.85 -7.06 -7.00
C ASN A 77 2.32 -8.47 -6.68
N GLU A 78 2.50 -8.96 -5.45
CA GLU A 78 1.91 -10.22 -4.99
C GLU A 78 0.39 -10.10 -4.90
N LEU A 79 -0.11 -9.01 -4.34
CA LEU A 79 -1.55 -8.74 -4.26
C LEU A 79 -2.17 -8.71 -5.66
N ALA A 80 -1.54 -8.03 -6.63
CA ALA A 80 -2.00 -8.03 -8.01
C ALA A 80 -2.02 -9.44 -8.65
N ALA A 81 -1.09 -10.33 -8.28
CA ALA A 81 -1.09 -11.72 -8.73
C ALA A 81 -2.21 -12.56 -8.09
N VAL A 82 -2.53 -12.35 -6.80
CA VAL A 82 -3.66 -12.99 -6.09
C VAL A 82 -4.98 -12.69 -6.80
N TYR A 83 -5.17 -11.43 -7.20
CA TYR A 83 -6.39 -10.98 -7.89
C TYR A 83 -6.36 -11.13 -9.42
N GLY A 84 -5.33 -11.79 -9.96
CA GLY A 84 -5.19 -12.11 -11.39
C GLY A 84 -4.97 -10.92 -12.32
N LEU A 85 -4.46 -9.79 -11.81
CA LEU A 85 -4.21 -8.53 -12.52
C LEU A 85 -2.75 -8.37 -12.99
N GLY A 86 -1.85 -9.23 -12.51
CA GLY A 86 -0.44 -9.28 -12.89
C GLY A 86 0.01 -10.67 -13.31
N PRO A 87 1.21 -10.81 -13.91
CA PRO A 87 1.78 -12.11 -14.19
C PRO A 87 1.90 -12.89 -12.87
N LYS A 88 1.44 -14.15 -12.87
CA LYS A 88 1.50 -15.01 -11.68
C LYS A 88 2.94 -15.06 -11.18
N THR A 89 3.17 -14.57 -9.96
CA THR A 89 4.47 -14.66 -9.29
C THR A 89 4.84 -16.14 -9.08
N ALA A 90 6.13 -16.43 -8.90
CA ALA A 90 6.65 -17.80 -8.80
C ALA A 90 5.95 -18.68 -7.74
N ARG A 91 5.32 -18.05 -6.74
CA ARG A 91 4.51 -18.68 -5.69
C ARG A 91 3.18 -19.28 -6.17
N PHE A 92 2.64 -18.80 -7.29
CA PHE A 92 1.38 -19.26 -7.91
C PHE A 92 1.60 -20.12 -9.17
N LYS A 93 2.84 -20.33 -9.61
CA LYS A 93 3.12 -21.36 -10.61
C LYS A 93 2.85 -22.71 -9.95
N ARG A 94 1.73 -23.34 -10.32
CA ARG A 94 1.48 -24.76 -10.03
C ARG A 94 2.75 -25.51 -10.46
N LYS A 95 3.39 -26.22 -9.53
CA LYS A 95 4.25 -27.33 -9.94
C LYS A 95 3.32 -28.32 -10.63
N TYR A 96 3.38 -28.37 -11.97
CA TYR A 96 2.96 -29.57 -12.66
C TYR A 96 3.95 -30.64 -12.21
N THR A 97 3.53 -31.45 -11.25
CA THR A 97 4.21 -32.72 -10.98
C THR A 97 3.66 -33.66 -12.03
N GLU A 98 4.45 -33.86 -13.09
CA GLU A 98 4.35 -35.05 -13.95
C GLU A 98 4.74 -36.31 -13.17
#